data_AF-A0AAW1Y6Y5-F1
#
_entry.id   AF-A0AAW1Y6Y5-F1
#
_cell.length_a   1.000
_cell.length_b   1.000
_cell.length_c   1.000
_cell.angle_alpha   90.00
_cell.angle_beta   90.00
_cell.angle_gamma   90.00
#
_symmetry.space_group_name_H-M   'P 1'
#
loop_
_entity.id
_entity.type
_entity.pdbx_description
1 polymer ?
#
loop_
_entity_poly.entity_id
_entity_poly.type
_entity_poly.pdbx_seq_one_letter_code
_entity_poly.pdbx_strand_id
1 'polypeptide(L)'
;MSNQATDTDLITSLHSLVDSLQHRVEELEALNAKLSSQLAVCRCHQQQDKTEDSCVSFDNSVEKSTKSSFGSKKLPGYDTRIMNHHGKRYVALKVMYFGPRFYGFAAEAQMDPTVEVFEIFKALEKTRLLVGDKKESRYSRCGRTDKGVSSVGQVIALYLRSNLKEACETFSCLSREYYYLFWGENLNLLAMESAGKKFVGEHDFRNFCKMDALNVHNYMRKITSFAISPCDVRFEGNQLWAFKIKGHESPDVIDSLLDTDRIPRKPQYVMAPEIPLFFNPVNLRVSSSLARQRPDKLCARKRSSSLDNGTMKKKSSHVPLMSRPTEPSYEERRAKLNTRACGLKSL
;
A
#
# COMPACT_ATOMS: atom_id res chain seq x y z
N MET A 1 -35.25 1.58 45.74
CA MET A 1 -36.15 1.55 44.56
C MET A 1 -35.68 2.55 43.48
N SER A 2 -34.37 2.68 43.21
CA SER A 2 -33.82 3.74 42.34
C SER A 2 -33.15 3.25 41.04
N ASN A 3 -33.07 1.94 40.79
CA ASN A 3 -32.34 1.39 39.63
C ASN A 3 -33.23 0.98 38.44
N GLN A 4 -34.56 1.06 38.56
CA GLN A 4 -35.45 0.64 37.47
C GLN A 4 -35.71 1.74 36.42
N ALA A 5 -35.58 3.02 36.78
CA ALA A 5 -35.85 4.13 35.87
C ALA A 5 -34.73 4.36 34.84
N THR A 6 -33.48 4.07 35.21
CA THR A 6 -32.31 4.28 34.33
C THR A 6 -32.16 3.19 33.27
N ASP A 7 -32.55 1.95 33.58
CA ASP A 7 -32.51 0.85 32.61
C ASP A 7 -33.59 1.02 31.53
N THR A 8 -34.77 1.55 31.87
CA THR A 8 -35.83 1.83 30.90
C THR A 8 -35.44 2.93 29.90
N ASP A 9 -34.73 3.97 30.35
CA ASP A 9 -34.25 5.04 29.47
C ASP A 9 -33.16 4.55 28.52
N LEU A 10 -32.26 3.68 29.01
CA LEU A 10 -31.20 3.09 28.21
C LEU A 10 -31.76 2.14 27.12
N ILE A 11 -32.74 1.33 27.49
CA ILE A 11 -33.44 0.41 26.56
C ILE A 11 -34.18 1.21 25.49
N THR A 12 -34.83 2.31 25.87
CA THR A 12 -35.55 3.18 24.92
C THR A 12 -34.59 3.86 23.95
N SER A 13 -33.43 4.31 24.43
CA SER A 13 -32.38 4.89 23.57
C SER A 13 -31.78 3.85 22.61
N LEU A 14 -31.60 2.61 23.06
CA LEU A 14 -31.09 1.52 22.22
C LEU A 14 -32.09 1.13 21.13
N HIS A 15 -33.38 1.04 21.46
CA HIS A 15 -34.42 0.78 20.47
C HIS A 15 -34.48 1.89 19.41
N SER A 16 -34.44 3.15 19.81
CA SER A 16 -34.41 4.28 18.87
C SER A 16 -33.19 4.25 17.95
N LEU A 17 -32.02 3.82 18.45
CA LEU A 17 -30.82 3.66 17.64
C LEU A 17 -30.96 2.49 16.65
N VAL A 18 -31.53 1.36 17.08
CA VAL A 18 -31.78 0.20 16.21
C VAL A 18 -32.74 0.57 15.09
N ASP A 19 -33.83 1.28 15.39
CA ASP A 19 -34.81 1.73 14.41
C ASP A 19 -34.18 2.69 13.39
N SER A 20 -33.33 3.61 13.85
CA SER A 20 -32.58 4.52 12.97
C SER A 20 -31.62 3.78 12.05
N LEU A 21 -30.95 2.75 12.55
CA LEU A 21 -30.04 1.91 11.76
C LEU A 21 -30.79 1.06 10.74
N GLN A 22 -31.94 0.48 11.11
CA GLN A 22 -32.79 -0.28 10.19
C GLN A 22 -33.28 0.59 9.03
N HIS A 23 -33.77 1.80 9.31
CA HIS A 23 -34.17 2.74 8.26
C HIS A 23 -33.00 3.11 7.33
N ARG A 24 -31.78 3.24 7.88
CA ARG A 24 -30.60 3.54 7.07
C ARG A 24 -30.19 2.37 6.17
N VAL A 25 -30.35 1.13 6.63
CA VAL A 25 -30.11 -0.07 5.81
C VAL A 25 -31.10 -0.13 4.67
N GLU A 26 -32.40 0.08 4.93
CA GLU A 26 -33.43 0.09 3.89
C GLU A 26 -33.18 1.17 2.83
N GLU A 27 -32.77 2.37 3.24
CA GLU A 27 -32.39 3.45 2.32
C GLU A 27 -31.20 3.06 1.43
N LEU A 28 -30.17 2.44 2.02
CA LEU A 28 -28.98 1.98 1.28
C LEU A 28 -29.31 0.82 0.33
N GLU A 29 -30.19 -0.10 0.73
CA GLU A 29 -30.66 -1.19 -0.13
C GLU A 29 -31.47 -0.64 -1.32
N ALA A 30 -32.33 0.34 -1.10
CA ALA A 30 -33.07 1.01 -2.17
C ALA A 30 -32.14 1.74 -3.15
N LEU A 31 -31.11 2.44 -2.65
CA LEU A 31 -30.10 3.08 -3.48
C LEU A 31 -29.27 2.07 -4.28
N ASN A 32 -28.88 0.94 -3.66
CA ASN A 32 -28.17 -0.14 -4.34
C ASN A 32 -29.02 -0.79 -5.44
N ALA A 33 -30.32 -1.00 -5.19
CA ALA A 33 -31.26 -1.52 -6.19
C ALA A 33 -31.41 -0.55 -7.36
N LYS A 34 -31.48 0.76 -7.08
CA LYS A 34 -31.52 1.82 -8.11
C LYS A 34 -30.23 1.89 -8.92
N LEU A 35 -29.07 1.78 -8.29
CA LEU A 35 -27.78 1.78 -9.00
C LEU A 35 -27.62 0.51 -9.84
N SER A 36 -28.07 -0.64 -9.32
CA SER A 36 -28.04 -1.92 -10.04
C SER A 36 -28.95 -1.90 -11.27
N SER A 37 -30.14 -1.29 -11.19
CA SER A 37 -31.03 -1.13 -12.35
C SER A 37 -30.45 -0.17 -13.40
N GLN A 38 -29.77 0.90 -12.99
CA GLN A 38 -29.05 1.80 -13.90
C GLN A 38 -27.87 1.09 -14.59
N LEU A 39 -27.16 0.21 -13.87
CA LEU A 39 -26.09 -0.60 -14.44
C LEU A 39 -26.62 -1.69 -15.39
N ALA A 40 -27.80 -2.26 -15.12
CA ALA A 40 -28.45 -3.23 -16.01
C ALA A 40 -28.87 -2.63 -17.36
N VAL A 41 -29.10 -1.32 -17.43
CA VAL A 41 -29.37 -0.59 -18.69
C VAL A 41 -28.07 -0.30 -19.48
N CYS A 42 -26.89 -0.46 -18.87
CA CYS A 42 -25.63 -0.37 -19.60
C CYS A 42 -25.42 -1.61 -20.48
N ARG A 43 -25.38 -1.42 -21.81
CA ARG A 43 -25.04 -2.46 -22.80
C ARG A 43 -23.57 -2.90 -22.78
N CYS A 44 -22.85 -2.65 -21.70
CA CYS A 44 -21.42 -2.86 -21.68
C CYS A 44 -20.98 -4.33 -21.50
N HIS A 45 -21.85 -5.32 -21.24
CA HIS A 45 -21.50 -6.76 -21.18
C HIS A 45 -22.55 -7.66 -21.88
N GLN A 46 -22.37 -7.99 -23.16
CA GLN A 46 -23.07 -9.11 -23.82
C GLN A 46 -22.14 -10.23 -24.29
N GLN A 47 -20.94 -10.33 -23.73
CA GLN A 47 -20.06 -11.48 -23.94
C GLN A 47 -19.32 -11.80 -22.65
N GLN A 48 -19.98 -12.53 -21.76
CA GLN A 48 -19.35 -13.44 -20.78
C GLN A 48 -20.49 -14.11 -20.03
N ASP A 49 -21.01 -15.19 -20.61
CA ASP A 49 -21.60 -16.32 -19.87
C ASP A 49 -21.90 -17.44 -20.87
N LYS A 50 -20.91 -18.34 -21.01
CA LYS A 50 -21.00 -19.73 -21.45
C LYS A 50 -19.58 -20.27 -21.54
N THR A 51 -19.13 -20.91 -20.46
CA THR A 51 -18.46 -22.22 -20.46
C THR A 51 -17.99 -22.49 -19.03
N GLU A 52 -18.87 -23.14 -18.26
CA GLU A 52 -18.44 -24.18 -17.34
C GLU A 52 -18.44 -25.52 -18.10
N ASP A 53 -17.61 -26.41 -17.60
CA ASP A 53 -17.53 -27.85 -17.83
C ASP A 53 -16.81 -28.45 -19.06
N SER A 54 -15.81 -29.25 -18.65
CA SER A 54 -15.36 -30.53 -19.20
C SER A 54 -14.00 -30.58 -19.92
N CYS A 55 -13.19 -31.44 -19.31
CA CYS A 55 -11.86 -31.90 -19.66
C CYS A 55 -11.91 -33.12 -20.61
N VAL A 56 -10.77 -33.40 -21.27
CA VAL A 56 -10.37 -34.63 -22.00
C VAL A 56 -11.17 -34.92 -23.30
N SER A 57 -10.65 -35.38 -24.46
CA SER A 57 -9.47 -36.18 -24.82
C SER A 57 -9.26 -36.20 -26.35
N PHE A 58 -8.00 -36.42 -26.74
CA PHE A 58 -7.49 -37.27 -27.84
C PHE A 58 -8.19 -37.40 -29.21
N ASP A 59 -7.39 -37.04 -30.22
CA ASP A 59 -6.99 -37.81 -31.42
C ASP A 59 -7.82 -37.92 -32.72
N ASN A 60 -7.04 -37.64 -33.78
CA ASN A 60 -6.91 -38.31 -35.08
C ASN A 60 -7.87 -38.03 -36.26
N SER A 61 -7.27 -37.36 -37.25
CA SER A 61 -7.04 -37.88 -38.62
C SER A 61 -8.12 -37.75 -39.71
N VAL A 62 -7.74 -36.93 -40.71
CA VAL A 62 -7.82 -37.14 -42.18
C VAL A 62 -9.21 -37.25 -42.84
N GLU A 63 -9.60 -36.26 -43.66
CA GLU A 63 -9.65 -36.37 -45.13
C GLU A 63 -10.19 -35.11 -45.85
N LYS A 64 -9.69 -34.93 -47.08
CA LYS A 64 -9.90 -33.84 -48.03
C LYS A 64 -11.32 -33.79 -48.59
N SER A 65 -11.80 -32.59 -48.91
CA SER A 65 -12.43 -32.30 -50.21
C SER A 65 -12.55 -30.79 -50.46
N THR A 66 -12.68 -30.47 -51.73
CA THR A 66 -12.19 -29.28 -52.43
C THR A 66 -13.20 -28.14 -52.56
N LYS A 67 -12.66 -26.91 -52.40
CA LYS A 67 -12.93 -25.64 -53.12
C LYS A 67 -14.38 -25.13 -53.22
N SER A 68 -14.60 -23.95 -52.64
CA SER A 68 -14.99 -22.79 -53.45
C SER A 68 -14.41 -21.50 -52.89
N SER A 69 -13.89 -20.70 -53.79
CA SER A 69 -13.20 -19.44 -53.57
C SER A 69 -14.20 -18.31 -53.33
N PHE A 70 -14.15 -17.70 -52.15
CA PHE A 70 -14.42 -16.27 -52.02
C PHE A 70 -13.22 -15.64 -51.31
N GLY A 71 -12.46 -14.85 -52.05
CA GLY A 71 -11.31 -14.12 -51.53
C GLY A 71 -11.78 -13.07 -50.53
N SER A 72 -11.75 -13.40 -49.24
CA SER A 72 -11.58 -12.39 -48.21
C SER A 72 -10.07 -12.20 -48.03
N LYS A 73 -9.57 -11.04 -48.45
CA LYS A 73 -8.23 -10.59 -48.07
C LYS A 73 -8.15 -10.73 -46.54
N LYS A 74 -7.27 -11.59 -46.03
CA LYS A 74 -6.96 -11.62 -44.60
C LYS A 74 -6.44 -10.24 -44.23
N LEU A 75 -7.29 -9.42 -43.63
CA LEU A 75 -6.85 -8.26 -42.87
C LEU A 75 -5.87 -8.82 -41.82
N PRO A 76 -4.64 -8.30 -41.72
CA PRO A 76 -3.72 -8.74 -40.68
C PRO A 76 -4.43 -8.52 -39.35
N GLY A 77 -4.56 -9.59 -38.56
CA GLY A 77 -5.21 -9.55 -37.27
C GLY A 77 -4.53 -8.50 -36.41
N TYR A 78 -5.13 -7.32 -36.30
CA TYR A 78 -4.72 -6.34 -35.33
C TYR A 78 -5.13 -6.90 -33.98
N ASP A 79 -4.16 -7.13 -33.10
CA ASP A 79 -4.49 -7.47 -31.73
C ASP A 79 -5.18 -6.26 -31.10
N THR A 80 -6.52 -6.30 -31.03
CA THR A 80 -7.35 -5.28 -30.37
C THR A 80 -6.98 -5.05 -28.90
N ARG A 81 -6.18 -5.93 -28.31
CA ARG A 81 -5.72 -5.84 -26.91
C ARG A 81 -4.56 -4.87 -26.74
N ILE A 82 -3.78 -4.60 -27.81
CA ILE A 82 -2.56 -3.80 -27.73
C ILE A 82 -2.65 -2.62 -28.72
N MET A 83 -3.08 -1.47 -28.21
CA MET A 83 -3.34 -0.25 -28.99
C MET A 83 -2.07 0.56 -29.30
N ASN A 84 -0.97 -0.10 -29.70
CA ASN A 84 0.35 0.52 -29.89
C ASN A 84 0.39 1.61 -30.97
N HIS A 85 -0.60 1.64 -31.87
CA HIS A 85 -0.70 2.63 -32.94
C HIS A 85 -1.34 3.96 -32.50
N HIS A 86 -1.86 4.04 -31.28
CA HIS A 86 -2.52 5.25 -30.78
C HIS A 86 -1.51 6.18 -30.11
N GLY A 87 -1.77 7.49 -30.24
CA GLY A 87 -1.06 8.51 -29.48
C GLY A 87 -1.09 8.20 -27.98
N LYS A 88 0.02 8.47 -27.31
CA LYS A 88 0.17 8.29 -25.86
C LYS A 88 0.71 9.55 -25.22
N ARG A 89 0.40 9.75 -23.95
CA ARG A 89 0.92 10.86 -23.15
C ARG A 89 1.39 10.36 -21.80
N TYR A 90 2.49 10.92 -21.32
CA TYR A 90 2.92 10.70 -19.95
C TYR A 90 2.02 11.51 -19.01
N VAL A 91 1.35 10.82 -18.10
CA VAL A 91 0.41 11.44 -17.16
C VAL A 91 0.76 11.04 -15.73
N ALA A 92 0.43 11.92 -14.79
CA ALA A 92 0.42 11.60 -13.36
C ALA A 92 -1.03 11.48 -12.89
N LEU A 93 -1.35 10.39 -12.18
CA LEU A 93 -2.66 10.13 -11.59
C LEU A 93 -2.53 10.15 -10.07
N LYS A 94 -3.34 10.98 -9.41
CA LYS A 94 -3.51 10.97 -7.95
C LYS A 94 -4.60 9.95 -7.60
N VAL A 95 -4.26 8.99 -6.76
CA VAL A 95 -5.08 7.84 -6.40
C VAL A 95 -5.25 7.80 -4.88
N MET A 96 -6.50 7.66 -4.47
CA MET A 96 -6.88 7.36 -3.09
C MET A 96 -7.27 5.88 -3.00
N TYR A 97 -6.90 5.21 -1.91
CA TYR A 97 -7.34 3.85 -1.63
C TYR A 97 -7.36 3.56 -0.12
N PHE A 98 -8.29 2.70 0.27
CA PHE A 98 -8.34 2.11 1.61
C PHE A 98 -7.51 0.82 1.64
N GLY A 99 -6.47 0.81 2.46
CA GLY A 99 -5.47 -0.26 2.55
C GLY A 99 -5.91 -1.61 3.12
N PRO A 100 -6.89 -1.73 4.04
CA PRO A 100 -7.14 -2.97 4.78
C PRO A 100 -7.36 -4.22 3.93
N ARG A 101 -7.93 -4.08 2.73
CA ARG A 101 -8.20 -5.20 1.81
C ARG A 101 -7.03 -5.58 0.91
N PHE A 102 -5.89 -4.88 1.01
CA PHE A 102 -4.76 -5.05 0.11
C PHE A 102 -3.49 -5.49 0.84
N TYR A 103 -2.69 -6.32 0.16
CA TYR A 103 -1.34 -6.71 0.59
C TYR A 103 -0.30 -5.63 0.23
N GLY A 104 -0.69 -4.37 0.39
CA GLY A 104 0.13 -3.20 0.09
C GLY A 104 -0.12 -2.65 -1.31
N PHE A 105 0.62 -1.59 -1.62
CA PHE A 105 0.46 -0.91 -2.89
C PHE A 105 1.10 -1.68 -4.05
N ALA A 106 2.38 -2.02 -3.91
CA ALA A 106 3.17 -2.64 -4.97
C ALA A 106 3.12 -4.17 -4.88
N ALA A 107 3.05 -4.82 -6.04
CA ALA A 107 3.08 -6.28 -6.13
C ALA A 107 4.43 -6.85 -5.69
N GLU A 108 4.38 -7.81 -4.76
CA GLU A 108 5.53 -8.60 -4.34
C GLU A 108 5.14 -10.09 -4.22
N ALA A 109 5.97 -10.96 -4.81
CA ALA A 109 6.06 -12.39 -4.51
C ALA A 109 4.74 -13.13 -4.21
N GLN A 110 3.75 -13.04 -5.11
CA GLN A 110 2.44 -13.70 -5.03
C GLN A 110 1.52 -13.24 -3.88
N MET A 111 1.78 -12.07 -3.32
CA MET A 111 0.83 -11.44 -2.40
C MET A 111 -0.21 -10.67 -3.22
N ASP A 112 -1.42 -11.22 -3.27
CA ASP A 112 -2.57 -10.64 -3.95
C ASP A 112 -3.80 -10.63 -3.02
N PRO A 113 -4.71 -9.63 -3.12
CA PRO A 113 -4.69 -8.53 -4.09
C PRO A 113 -3.82 -7.34 -3.65
N THR A 114 -3.17 -6.67 -4.61
CA THR A 114 -2.48 -5.38 -4.43
C THR A 114 -3.17 -4.24 -5.18
N VAL A 115 -3.03 -3.02 -4.67
CA VAL A 115 -3.64 -1.83 -5.30
C VAL A 115 -3.14 -1.66 -6.75
N GLU A 116 -1.83 -1.81 -6.96
CA GLU A 116 -1.20 -1.61 -8.26
C GLU A 116 -1.73 -2.59 -9.32
N VAL A 117 -1.69 -3.90 -9.06
CA VAL A 117 -2.04 -4.90 -10.09
C VAL A 117 -3.55 -5.09 -10.21
N PHE A 118 -4.25 -5.31 -9.09
CA PHE A 118 -5.64 -5.75 -9.11
C PHE A 118 -6.64 -4.62 -9.42
N GLU A 119 -6.33 -3.40 -9.01
CA GLU A 119 -7.23 -2.26 -9.21
C GLU A 119 -6.74 -1.39 -10.37
N ILE A 120 -5.52 -0.85 -10.27
CA ILE A 120 -5.04 0.16 -11.22
C ILE A 120 -4.78 -0.47 -12.59
N PHE A 121 -3.87 -1.45 -12.71
CA PHE A 121 -3.53 -2.02 -14.01
C PHE A 121 -4.71 -2.76 -14.65
N LYS A 122 -5.48 -3.53 -13.87
CA LYS A 122 -6.70 -4.17 -14.35
C LYS A 122 -7.74 -3.17 -14.90
N ALA A 123 -7.93 -2.02 -14.24
CA ALA A 123 -8.84 -0.98 -14.73
C ALA A 123 -8.30 -0.28 -15.99
N LEU A 124 -7.00 0.01 -16.05
CA LEU A 124 -6.37 0.62 -17.22
C LEU A 124 -6.40 -0.29 -18.46
N GLU A 125 -6.25 -1.60 -18.27
CA GLU A 125 -6.42 -2.62 -19.31
C GLU A 125 -7.89 -2.71 -19.75
N LYS A 126 -8.84 -2.82 -18.81
CA LYS A 126 -10.28 -2.89 -19.10
C LYS A 126 -10.77 -1.66 -19.88
N THR A 127 -10.22 -0.49 -19.58
CA THR A 127 -10.56 0.79 -20.25
C THR A 127 -9.78 1.04 -21.54
N ARG A 128 -8.86 0.14 -21.92
CA ARG A 128 -7.94 0.29 -23.08
C ARG A 128 -7.14 1.59 -23.05
N LEU A 129 -6.83 2.09 -21.84
CA LEU A 129 -5.96 3.24 -21.63
C LEU A 129 -4.49 2.84 -21.58
N LEU A 130 -4.20 1.61 -21.13
CA LEU A 130 -2.84 1.08 -21.17
C LEU A 130 -2.42 0.81 -22.62
N VAL A 131 -1.27 1.34 -23.01
CA VAL A 131 -0.65 1.08 -24.31
C VAL A 131 0.55 0.17 -24.07
N GLY A 132 0.49 -1.04 -24.61
CA GLY A 132 1.50 -2.07 -24.36
C GLY A 132 1.43 -2.67 -22.96
N ASP A 133 2.52 -3.30 -22.53
CA ASP A 133 2.63 -3.90 -21.21
C ASP A 133 3.05 -2.88 -20.14
N LYS A 134 2.90 -3.25 -18.86
CA LYS A 134 3.40 -2.49 -17.70
C LYS A 134 4.86 -2.03 -17.84
N LYS A 135 5.71 -2.80 -18.51
CA LYS A 135 7.12 -2.45 -18.75
C LYS A 135 7.25 -1.28 -19.73
N GLU A 136 6.38 -1.21 -20.73
CA GLU A 136 6.40 -0.20 -21.79
C GLU A 136 5.76 1.12 -21.36
N SER A 137 4.87 1.07 -20.36
CA SER A 137 4.18 2.25 -19.83
C SER A 137 5.09 3.19 -19.02
N ARG A 138 6.36 2.84 -18.78
CA ARG A 138 7.30 3.59 -17.90
C ARG A 138 6.68 3.97 -16.56
N TYR A 139 6.01 2.99 -15.98
CA TYR A 139 5.31 3.13 -14.72
C TYR A 139 6.25 3.50 -13.56
N SER A 140 5.83 4.50 -12.79
CA SER A 140 6.50 4.99 -11.59
C SER A 140 5.48 5.35 -10.52
N ARG A 141 5.93 5.42 -9.26
CA ARG A 141 5.09 5.68 -8.09
C ARG A 141 5.82 6.52 -7.05
N CYS A 142 5.11 7.38 -6.33
CA CYS A 142 5.66 8.25 -5.28
C CYS A 142 6.26 7.48 -4.10
N GLY A 143 5.58 6.40 -3.71
CA GLY A 143 5.98 5.56 -2.57
C GLY A 143 5.31 4.19 -2.64
N ARG A 144 5.92 3.23 -1.97
CA ARG A 144 5.25 1.97 -1.65
C ARG A 144 4.54 2.13 -0.30
N THR A 145 3.44 1.41 -0.11
CA THR A 145 2.81 1.26 1.20
C THR A 145 2.74 -0.22 1.55
N ASP A 146 2.91 -0.52 2.83
CA ASP A 146 2.82 -1.88 3.36
C ASP A 146 1.37 -2.38 3.37
N LYS A 147 1.19 -3.66 3.69
CA LYS A 147 -0.12 -4.30 3.85
C LYS A 147 -0.98 -3.49 4.83
N GLY A 148 -2.24 -3.25 4.46
CA GLY A 148 -3.21 -2.56 5.32
C GLY A 148 -3.11 -1.02 5.36
N VAL A 149 -2.01 -0.43 4.89
CA VAL A 149 -1.80 1.03 4.91
C VAL A 149 -2.67 1.72 3.86
N SER A 150 -3.39 2.77 4.28
CA SER A 150 -4.25 3.56 3.40
C SER A 150 -3.49 4.75 2.79
N SER A 151 -4.04 5.32 1.71
CA SER A 151 -3.46 6.50 1.07
C SER A 151 -4.55 7.43 0.57
N VAL A 152 -4.40 8.72 0.85
CA VAL A 152 -5.30 9.77 0.37
C VAL A 152 -4.80 10.45 -0.90
N GLY A 153 -3.57 10.16 -1.31
CA GLY A 153 -2.95 10.94 -2.38
C GLY A 153 -1.83 10.28 -3.12
N GLN A 154 -1.69 8.95 -3.09
CA GLN A 154 -0.66 8.23 -3.84
C GLN A 154 -0.62 8.73 -5.28
N VAL A 155 0.57 9.04 -5.80
CA VAL A 155 0.71 9.45 -7.20
C VAL A 155 1.48 8.40 -7.97
N ILE A 156 0.91 8.00 -9.09
CA ILE A 156 1.56 7.17 -10.10
C ILE A 156 1.78 8.00 -11.35
N ALA A 157 2.82 7.69 -12.10
CA ALA A 157 3.03 8.30 -13.41
C ALA A 157 3.42 7.24 -14.44
N LEU A 158 2.77 7.29 -15.60
CA LEU A 158 2.89 6.31 -16.68
C LEU A 158 2.36 6.87 -18.01
N TYR A 159 2.73 6.23 -19.12
CA TYR A 159 2.16 6.50 -20.42
C TYR A 159 0.78 5.86 -20.56
N LEU A 160 -0.20 6.66 -20.93
CA LEU A 160 -1.56 6.22 -21.27
C LEU A 160 -1.95 6.73 -22.65
N ARG A 161 -2.91 6.05 -23.28
CA ARG A 161 -3.54 6.45 -24.54
C ARG A 161 -4.14 7.85 -24.40
N SER A 162 -3.84 8.73 -25.35
CA SER A 162 -4.35 10.10 -25.38
C SER A 162 -4.47 10.61 -26.81
N ASN A 163 -5.50 11.41 -27.08
CA ASN A 163 -5.63 12.16 -28.33
C ASN A 163 -4.93 13.53 -28.28
N LEU A 164 -4.30 13.85 -27.15
CA LEU A 164 -3.54 15.09 -26.97
C LEU A 164 -2.09 14.88 -27.39
N LYS A 165 -1.43 15.96 -27.80
CA LYS A 165 -0.01 15.94 -28.19
C LYS A 165 0.87 15.37 -27.08
N GLU A 166 1.94 14.68 -27.49
CA GLU A 166 2.95 14.16 -26.58
C GLU A 166 3.56 15.30 -25.76
N ALA A 167 3.60 15.11 -24.44
CA ALA A 167 4.40 15.92 -23.53
C ALA A 167 5.45 15.01 -22.90
N CYS A 168 6.73 15.35 -23.09
CA CYS A 168 7.84 14.65 -22.43
C CYS A 168 8.00 15.24 -21.03
N GLU A 169 7.12 14.80 -20.14
CA GLU A 169 7.13 15.19 -18.74
C GLU A 169 7.78 14.06 -17.93
N THR A 170 8.63 14.40 -16.97
CA THR A 170 9.09 13.47 -15.94
C THR A 170 8.51 13.88 -14.61
N PHE A 171 8.12 12.88 -13.82
CA PHE A 171 7.50 13.06 -12.53
C PHE A 171 8.50 12.73 -11.42
N SER A 172 8.62 13.62 -10.43
CA SER A 172 9.44 13.38 -9.26
C SER A 172 8.71 13.76 -7.97
N CYS A 173 8.87 12.92 -6.95
CA CYS A 173 8.32 13.10 -5.61
C CYS A 173 9.44 13.58 -4.69
N LEU A 174 9.36 14.83 -4.23
CA LEU A 174 10.42 15.46 -3.43
C LEU A 174 10.28 15.13 -1.94
N SER A 175 9.05 15.05 -1.44
CA SER A 175 8.76 14.79 -0.03
C SER A 175 7.49 13.98 0.14
N ARG A 176 7.36 13.36 1.32
CA ARG A 176 6.22 12.53 1.68
C ARG A 176 5.77 12.94 3.07
N GLU A 177 4.47 13.08 3.24
CA GLU A 177 3.83 13.23 4.53
C GLU A 177 3.11 11.94 4.90
N TYR A 178 3.14 11.63 6.19
CA TYR A 178 2.47 10.47 6.75
C TYR A 178 1.66 10.94 7.95
N TYR A 179 0.38 10.57 7.96
CA TYR A 179 -0.50 10.80 9.10
C TYR A 179 -0.74 9.46 9.78
N TYR A 180 -0.60 9.43 11.09
CA TYR A 180 -0.99 8.27 11.88
C TYR A 180 -2.15 8.69 12.75
N LEU A 181 -3.29 8.02 12.77
CA LEU A 181 -4.44 8.39 13.61
C LEU A 181 -4.46 7.61 14.93
N PHE A 182 -4.85 8.24 16.03
CA PHE A 182 -4.92 7.60 17.35
C PHE A 182 -5.91 8.31 18.29
N TRP A 183 -6.32 7.60 19.34
CA TRP A 183 -7.15 8.14 20.41
C TRP A 183 -6.27 8.78 21.49
N GLY A 184 -6.61 10.00 21.91
CA GLY A 184 -5.82 10.80 22.86
C GLY A 184 -5.93 10.39 24.34
N GLU A 185 -6.88 9.54 24.72
CA GLU A 185 -7.19 9.26 26.13
C GLU A 185 -6.00 8.66 26.89
N ASN A 186 -5.69 9.22 28.07
CA ASN A 186 -4.62 8.76 28.97
C ASN A 186 -3.18 8.94 28.44
N LEU A 187 -2.97 9.92 27.56
CA LEU A 187 -1.70 10.12 26.87
C LEU A 187 -1.09 11.49 27.18
N ASN A 188 0.18 11.51 27.63
CA ASN A 188 0.96 12.75 27.74
C ASN A 188 1.39 13.23 26.33
N LEU A 189 0.61 14.13 25.73
CA LEU A 189 0.87 14.69 24.39
C LEU A 189 2.13 15.57 24.36
N LEU A 190 2.37 16.35 25.42
CA LEU A 190 3.55 17.21 25.52
C LEU A 190 4.86 16.41 25.49
N ALA A 191 4.92 15.32 26.26
CA ALA A 191 6.10 14.44 26.27
C ALA A 191 6.34 13.78 24.90
N MET A 192 5.27 13.40 24.20
CA MET A 192 5.38 12.85 22.85
C MET A 192 5.84 13.89 21.84
N GLU A 193 5.39 15.13 21.99
CA GLU A 193 5.79 16.21 21.10
C GLU A 193 7.28 16.50 21.27
N SER A 194 7.73 16.59 22.52
CA SER A 194 9.14 16.72 22.86
C SER A 194 9.97 15.55 22.34
N ALA A 195 9.51 14.30 22.50
CA ALA A 195 10.19 13.13 21.95
C ALA A 195 10.20 13.13 20.41
N GLY A 196 9.10 13.53 19.78
CA GLY A 196 8.95 13.57 18.33
C GLY A 196 9.81 14.63 17.67
N LYS A 197 10.00 15.78 18.32
CA LYS A 197 10.91 16.84 17.86
C LYS A 197 12.36 16.38 17.76
N LYS A 198 12.79 15.40 18.57
CA LYS A 198 14.15 14.82 18.51
C LYS A 198 14.40 14.07 17.19
N PHE A 199 13.35 13.62 16.49
CA PHE A 199 13.49 12.99 15.18
C PHE A 199 13.80 13.98 14.06
N VAL A 200 13.51 15.28 14.23
CA VAL A 200 13.74 16.29 13.20
C VAL A 200 15.23 16.46 12.97
N GLY A 201 15.63 16.59 11.70
CA GLY A 201 17.03 16.60 11.28
C GLY A 201 17.42 15.34 10.52
N GLU A 202 18.73 15.16 10.35
CA GLU A 202 19.31 14.04 9.62
C GLU A 202 19.95 13.06 10.59
N HIS A 203 19.46 11.81 10.60
CA HIS A 203 19.87 10.78 11.55
C HIS A 203 19.91 9.40 10.90
N ASP A 204 20.60 8.45 11.55
CA ASP A 204 20.53 7.04 11.19
C ASP A 204 19.32 6.37 11.86
N PHE A 205 18.35 5.94 11.05
CA PHE A 205 17.11 5.35 11.53
C PHE A 205 17.12 3.81 11.58
N ARG A 206 18.28 3.15 11.56
CA ARG A 206 18.35 1.67 11.58
C ARG A 206 17.65 1.05 12.80
N ASN A 207 17.71 1.73 13.94
CA ASN A 207 17.06 1.30 15.18
C ASN A 207 15.54 1.50 15.16
N PHE A 208 14.99 2.19 14.14
CA PHE A 208 13.56 2.52 13.97
C PHE A 208 12.86 1.72 12.85
N CYS A 209 13.57 0.81 12.18
CA CYS A 209 13.03 0.04 11.07
C CYS A 209 13.23 -1.48 11.25
N LYS A 210 12.59 -2.27 10.40
CA LYS A 210 12.95 -3.68 10.23
C LYS A 210 14.23 -3.72 9.40
N MET A 211 15.31 -4.23 10.00
CA MET A 211 16.63 -4.20 9.36
C MET A 211 16.75 -5.26 8.27
N ASP A 212 16.80 -4.81 7.02
CA ASP A 212 17.09 -5.61 5.83
C ASP A 212 18.51 -5.34 5.34
N ALA A 213 19.51 -5.94 6.00
CA ALA A 213 20.92 -5.79 5.65
C ALA A 213 21.30 -6.38 4.28
N LEU A 214 20.38 -7.10 3.64
CA LEU A 214 20.55 -7.65 2.30
C LEU A 214 20.27 -6.60 1.23
N ASN A 215 19.12 -5.91 1.31
CA ASN A 215 18.69 -4.94 0.30
C ASN A 215 19.05 -3.49 0.64
N VAL A 216 19.23 -3.18 1.93
CA VAL A 216 19.40 -1.80 2.40
C VAL A 216 20.83 -1.60 2.91
N HIS A 217 21.46 -0.53 2.43
CA HIS A 217 22.84 -0.17 2.77
C HIS A 217 22.95 1.24 3.36
N ASN A 218 21.87 2.02 3.32
CA ASN A 218 21.83 3.38 3.87
C ASN A 218 20.55 3.60 4.67
N TYR A 219 20.72 3.87 5.96
CA TYR A 219 19.66 4.15 6.92
C TYR A 219 19.57 5.63 7.33
N MET A 220 20.43 6.49 6.78
CA MET A 220 20.36 7.94 6.98
C MET A 220 19.10 8.50 6.34
N ARG A 221 18.28 9.20 7.11
CA ARG A 221 17.08 9.89 6.62
C ARG A 221 17.01 11.28 7.24
N LYS A 222 16.38 12.20 6.52
CA LYS A 222 16.09 13.55 7.00
C LYS A 222 14.60 13.72 7.22
N ILE A 223 14.21 14.01 8.45
CA ILE A 223 12.85 14.41 8.80
C ILE A 223 12.82 15.93 8.85
N THR A 224 11.97 16.52 8.02
CA THR A 224 11.84 17.99 7.88
C THR A 224 10.92 18.60 8.92
N SER A 225 9.90 17.86 9.37
CA SER A 225 8.88 18.35 10.29
C SER A 225 8.25 17.19 11.06
N PHE A 226 7.87 17.45 12.31
CA PHE A 226 7.09 16.55 13.15
C PHE A 226 6.05 17.39 13.93
N ALA A 227 4.80 16.97 13.92
CA ALA A 227 3.71 17.67 14.61
C ALA A 227 2.68 16.70 15.19
N ILE A 228 2.11 17.06 16.34
CA ILE A 228 0.87 16.49 16.86
C ILE A 228 -0.22 17.53 16.63
N SER A 229 -1.36 17.11 16.11
CA SER A 229 -2.53 17.99 16.04
C SER A 229 -3.80 17.24 16.39
N PRO A 230 -4.78 17.92 17.03
CA PRO A 230 -6.12 17.39 17.15
C PRO A 230 -6.75 17.28 15.75
N CYS A 231 -7.66 16.34 15.59
CA CYS A 231 -8.56 16.24 14.45
C CYS A 231 -9.96 16.60 14.95
N ASP A 232 -10.73 17.36 14.15
CA ASP A 232 -12.05 17.88 14.55
C ASP A 232 -13.15 16.79 14.62
N VAL A 233 -12.80 15.52 14.45
CA VAL A 233 -13.72 14.39 14.55
C VAL A 233 -13.81 13.96 16.02
N ARG A 234 -15.02 14.06 16.60
CA ARG A 234 -15.35 13.54 17.94
C ARG A 234 -16.23 12.30 17.80
N PHE A 235 -15.92 11.23 18.53
CA PHE A 235 -16.75 10.03 18.64
C PHE A 235 -16.97 9.73 20.12
N GLU A 236 -18.23 9.63 20.57
CA GLU A 236 -18.57 9.36 21.99
C GLU A 236 -17.90 10.32 23.00
N GLY A 237 -17.70 11.58 22.63
CA GLY A 237 -17.02 12.58 23.48
C GLY A 237 -15.49 12.59 23.38
N ASN A 238 -14.90 11.59 22.71
CA ASN A 238 -13.46 11.47 22.49
C ASN A 238 -13.01 12.13 21.19
N GLN A 239 -12.02 13.02 21.30
CA GLN A 239 -11.43 13.69 20.15
C GLN A 239 -10.41 12.76 19.47
N LEU A 240 -10.47 12.68 18.13
CA LEU A 240 -9.48 11.99 17.31
C LEU A 240 -8.21 12.83 17.21
N TRP A 241 -7.03 12.23 17.36
CA TRP A 241 -5.73 12.92 17.24
C TRP A 241 -4.84 12.20 16.22
N ALA A 242 -3.76 12.87 15.76
CA ALA A 242 -2.73 12.25 14.92
C ALA A 242 -1.37 12.01 15.64
N PHE A 243 -0.93 10.73 15.62
CA PHE A 243 0.11 9.88 16.24
C PHE A 243 0.11 9.54 17.76
N LYS A 244 0.24 8.25 18.15
CA LYS A 244 0.96 7.86 19.40
C LYS A 244 1.43 6.40 19.49
N ILE A 245 2.65 6.24 20.05
CA ILE A 245 3.16 5.06 20.78
C ILE A 245 3.04 5.30 22.31
N LYS A 246 2.56 4.30 23.07
CA LYS A 246 2.53 4.32 24.54
C LYS A 246 3.95 4.16 25.09
N GLY A 247 4.51 5.21 25.69
CA GLY A 247 5.81 5.19 26.35
C GLY A 247 5.66 5.36 27.85
N HIS A 248 6.20 4.41 28.62
CA HIS A 248 6.59 4.61 30.02
C HIS A 248 8.06 5.06 30.10
N GLU A 249 8.62 5.48 28.97
CA GLU A 249 10.03 5.80 28.76
C GLU A 249 10.23 7.32 28.75
N SER A 250 11.41 7.77 29.19
CA SER A 250 11.82 9.16 29.00
C SER A 250 11.93 9.49 27.50
N PRO A 251 11.58 10.71 27.06
CA PRO A 251 11.92 11.21 25.72
C PRO A 251 13.41 11.05 25.34
N ASP A 252 14.32 10.91 26.30
CA ASP A 252 15.77 10.74 26.08
C ASP A 252 16.14 9.37 25.51
N VAL A 253 15.22 8.41 25.56
CA VAL A 253 15.38 7.14 24.87
C VAL A 253 15.49 7.35 23.35
N ILE A 254 14.87 8.40 22.80
CA ILE A 254 14.99 8.72 21.37
C ILE A 254 16.43 9.12 21.02
N ASP A 255 17.07 9.98 21.81
CA ASP A 255 18.46 10.38 21.57
C ASP A 255 19.39 9.16 21.60
N SER A 256 19.14 8.27 22.57
CA SER A 256 19.94 7.06 22.70
C SER A 256 19.76 6.10 21.51
N LEU A 257 18.53 5.97 20.99
CA LEU A 257 18.23 5.10 19.84
C LEU A 257 18.72 5.69 18.50
N LEU A 258 18.81 7.01 18.38
CA LEU A 258 19.40 7.68 17.21
C LEU A 258 20.93 7.60 17.21
N ASP A 259 21.55 7.47 18.38
CA ASP A 259 22.99 7.21 18.54
C ASP A 259 23.32 5.73 18.28
N THR A 260 23.60 5.41 17.02
CA THR A 260 23.92 4.04 16.58
C THR A 260 25.29 3.57 17.02
N ASP A 261 26.19 4.47 17.40
CA ASP A 261 27.52 4.11 17.92
C ASP A 261 27.41 3.63 19.36
N ARG A 262 26.56 4.29 20.16
CA ARG A 262 26.24 3.89 21.52
C ARG A 262 25.27 2.70 21.58
N ILE A 263 24.32 2.61 20.65
CA ILE A 263 23.38 1.48 20.53
C ILE A 263 23.50 0.83 19.14
N PRO A 264 24.51 -0.03 18.93
CA PRO A 264 24.68 -0.74 17.66
C PRO A 264 23.63 -1.85 17.48
N ARG A 265 23.06 -2.34 18.59
CA ARG A 265 22.07 -3.41 18.60
C ARG A 265 20.70 -2.88 19.01
N LYS A 266 19.78 -2.89 18.05
CA LYS A 266 18.40 -2.42 18.22
C LYS A 266 17.68 -3.18 19.35
N PRO A 267 17.14 -2.51 20.38
CA PRO A 267 16.27 -3.13 21.37
C PRO A 267 14.96 -3.63 20.75
N GLN A 268 14.42 -4.73 21.24
CA GLN A 268 13.16 -5.28 20.72
C GLN A 268 11.93 -4.48 21.18
N TYR A 269 11.14 -4.02 20.21
CA TYR A 269 9.84 -3.42 20.44
C TYR A 269 8.88 -3.72 19.27
N VAL A 270 7.59 -3.67 19.58
CA VAL A 270 6.51 -3.99 18.63
C VAL A 270 6.28 -2.79 17.71
N MET A 271 6.11 -3.04 16.41
CA MET A 271 5.74 -2.00 15.46
C MET A 271 4.29 -1.55 15.67
N ALA A 272 4.02 -0.28 15.42
CA ALA A 272 2.66 0.25 15.48
C ALA A 272 1.77 -0.39 14.38
N PRO A 273 0.46 -0.58 14.63
CA PRO A 273 -0.49 -1.06 13.62
C PRO A 273 -0.50 -0.25 12.32
N GLU A 274 -0.73 -0.92 11.20
CA GLU A 274 -0.67 -0.34 9.86
C GLU A 274 -1.95 0.43 9.47
N ILE A 275 -3.11 -0.02 9.99
CA ILE A 275 -4.44 0.51 9.66
C ILE A 275 -4.56 2.03 9.84
N PRO A 276 -4.13 2.63 10.97
CA PRO A 276 -4.26 4.08 11.17
C PRO A 276 -3.22 4.92 10.42
N LEU A 277 -2.31 4.30 9.66
CA LEU A 277 -1.30 5.01 8.88
C LEU A 277 -1.86 5.38 7.49
N PHE A 278 -1.76 6.67 7.16
CA PHE A 278 -2.17 7.26 5.90
C PHE A 278 -0.99 7.91 5.20
N PHE A 279 -0.83 7.57 3.92
CA PHE A 279 0.16 8.17 3.05
C PHE A 279 -0.40 9.38 2.30
N ASN A 280 0.36 10.48 2.28
CA ASN A 280 0.08 11.68 1.48
C ASN A 280 1.39 12.24 0.86
N PRO A 281 1.62 12.09 -0.44
CA PRO A 281 2.76 12.74 -1.08
C PRO A 281 2.51 14.23 -1.26
N VAL A 282 3.54 15.03 -1.01
CA VAL A 282 3.53 16.50 -1.10
C VAL A 282 4.75 17.00 -1.87
N ASN A 283 4.69 18.22 -2.41
CA ASN A 283 5.75 18.83 -3.23
C ASN A 283 6.11 17.96 -4.46
N LEU A 284 5.14 17.81 -5.36
CA LEU A 284 5.29 17.10 -6.62
C LEU A 284 5.89 18.02 -7.68
N ARG A 285 6.92 17.56 -8.40
CA ARG A 285 7.50 18.31 -9.51
C ARG A 285 7.29 17.57 -10.82
N VAL A 286 6.69 18.28 -11.77
CA VAL A 286 6.58 17.89 -13.18
C VAL A 286 7.60 18.73 -13.94
N SER A 287 8.53 18.07 -14.64
CA SER A 287 9.50 18.78 -15.47
C SER A 287 9.38 18.33 -16.92
N SER A 288 9.29 19.29 -17.84
CA SER A 288 9.40 19.05 -19.28
C SER A 288 10.87 19.07 -19.66
N SER A 289 11.38 17.97 -20.22
CA SER A 289 12.77 17.93 -20.68
C SER A 289 12.84 17.28 -22.05
N LEU A 290 13.22 18.08 -23.06
CA LEU A 290 13.83 17.54 -24.26
C LEU A 290 15.17 16.92 -23.86
N ALA A 291 15.31 15.62 -24.13
CA ALA A 291 16.55 14.86 -24.29
C ALA A 291 17.14 14.01 -23.12
N ARG A 292 17.47 12.78 -23.56
CA ARG A 292 18.48 11.79 -23.10
C ARG A 292 18.12 10.86 -21.94
N GLN A 293 17.64 9.69 -22.37
CA GLN A 293 17.57 8.44 -21.62
C GLN A 293 18.97 7.92 -21.25
N ARG A 294 19.14 7.48 -20.01
CA ARG A 294 19.99 6.32 -19.67
C ARG A 294 19.10 5.27 -18.98
N PRO A 295 19.21 3.98 -19.32
CA PRO A 295 18.41 2.94 -18.69
C PRO A 295 19.07 2.49 -17.38
N ASP A 296 18.36 2.66 -16.26
CA ASP A 296 18.76 2.05 -14.98
C ASP A 296 18.20 0.63 -14.83
N LYS A 297 19.04 -0.19 -14.23
CA LYS A 297 19.02 -1.65 -14.25
C LYS A 297 17.91 -2.25 -13.39
N LEU A 298 17.25 -3.25 -13.97
CA LEU A 298 16.29 -4.15 -13.35
C LEU A 298 17.01 -5.12 -12.38
N CYS A 299 16.68 -5.09 -11.09
CA CYS A 299 17.15 -6.10 -10.14
C CYS A 299 15.97 -7.00 -9.74
N ALA A 300 15.98 -8.24 -10.24
CA ALA A 300 15.09 -9.32 -9.82
C ALA A 300 15.66 -10.00 -8.56
N ARG A 301 14.80 -10.42 -7.63
CA ARG A 301 15.20 -11.16 -6.43
C ARG A 301 14.37 -12.44 -6.26
N LYS A 302 15.06 -13.55 -5.97
CA LYS A 302 14.51 -14.87 -5.60
C LYS A 302 14.46 -15.04 -4.07
N ARG A 303 13.58 -15.98 -3.66
CA ARG A 303 12.95 -16.29 -2.36
C ARG A 303 13.87 -16.83 -1.25
N SER A 304 13.38 -16.77 0.01
CA SER A 304 13.04 -17.96 0.83
C SER A 304 12.29 -17.56 2.12
N SER A 305 11.22 -18.28 2.44
CA SER A 305 10.29 -18.14 3.58
C SER A 305 10.65 -19.05 4.75
N SER A 306 10.30 -18.67 5.98
CA SER A 306 10.08 -19.59 7.11
C SER A 306 8.95 -19.08 8.00
N LEU A 307 7.97 -19.95 8.25
CA LEU A 307 6.87 -19.78 9.20
C LEU A 307 7.38 -19.96 10.64
N ASP A 308 6.77 -19.28 11.61
CA ASP A 308 6.67 -19.84 12.95
C ASP A 308 5.42 -19.38 13.70
N ASN A 309 4.91 -20.29 14.52
CA ASN A 309 3.60 -20.28 15.17
C ASN A 309 3.54 -19.38 16.41
N GLY A 310 2.37 -18.77 16.62
CA GLY A 310 2.08 -17.94 17.78
C GLY A 310 1.91 -18.76 19.06
N THR A 311 2.50 -18.26 20.15
CA THR A 311 2.10 -18.60 21.52
C THR A 311 1.80 -17.31 22.28
N MET A 312 0.62 -17.25 22.90
CA MET A 312 0.22 -16.14 23.77
C MET A 312 1.09 -16.13 25.04
N LYS A 313 1.62 -14.95 25.42
CA LYS A 313 2.29 -14.74 26.70
C LYS A 313 1.62 -13.64 27.53
N LYS A 314 1.45 -13.95 28.81
CA LYS A 314 0.88 -13.15 29.91
C LYS A 314 1.47 -11.74 29.99
N LYS A 315 0.64 -10.78 30.41
CA LYS A 315 1.04 -9.39 30.74
C LYS A 315 2.19 -9.40 31.77
N SER A 316 3.38 -8.98 31.34
CA SER A 316 4.50 -8.72 32.24
C SER A 316 4.43 -7.30 32.78
N SER A 317 5.05 -7.09 33.95
CA SER A 317 5.47 -5.78 34.42
C SER A 317 6.24 -5.04 33.32
N HIS A 318 6.11 -3.70 33.29
CA HIS A 318 6.76 -2.86 32.31
C HIS A 318 8.30 -2.96 32.45
N VAL A 319 8.96 -3.45 31.39
CA VAL A 319 10.43 -3.48 31.27
C VAL A 319 10.87 -2.31 30.38
N PRO A 320 11.74 -1.42 30.88
CA PRO A 320 12.28 -0.29 30.12
C PRO A 320 12.86 -0.72 28.77
N LEU A 321 12.72 0.10 27.73
CA LEU A 321 13.09 -0.25 26.37
C LEU A 321 14.58 -0.62 26.25
N MET A 322 15.40 0.11 26.98
CA MET A 322 16.86 -0.02 26.98
C MET A 322 17.37 -1.27 27.71
N SER A 323 16.52 -1.95 28.49
CA SER A 323 16.86 -3.19 29.20
C SER A 323 16.30 -4.45 28.51
N ARG A 324 15.71 -4.30 27.32
CA ARG A 324 15.15 -5.43 26.57
C ARG A 324 16.22 -6.20 25.79
N PRO A 325 15.94 -7.47 25.44
CA PRO A 325 16.75 -8.20 24.47
C PRO A 325 16.92 -7.39 23.19
N THR A 326 18.09 -7.50 22.58
CA THR A 326 18.44 -6.76 21.36
C THR A 326 18.48 -7.68 20.14
N GLU A 327 18.16 -7.13 18.98
CA GLU A 327 18.41 -7.77 17.69
C GLU A 327 19.90 -7.68 17.30
N PRO A 328 20.41 -8.57 16.42
CA PRO A 328 21.76 -8.44 15.88
C PRO A 328 21.96 -7.13 15.12
N SER A 329 23.15 -6.53 15.24
CA SER A 329 23.53 -5.27 14.61
C SER A 329 23.59 -5.39 13.08
N TYR A 330 23.68 -4.25 12.41
CA TYR A 330 23.84 -4.22 10.96
C TYR A 330 25.13 -4.94 10.52
N GLU A 331 26.23 -4.66 11.18
CA GLU A 331 27.56 -5.21 10.92
C GLU A 331 27.55 -6.73 11.14
N GLU A 332 26.92 -7.22 12.21
CA GLU A 332 26.76 -8.65 12.48
C GLU A 332 25.94 -9.36 11.40
N ARG A 333 24.84 -8.75 10.95
CA ARG A 333 24.02 -9.31 9.85
C ARG A 333 24.80 -9.31 8.54
N ARG A 334 25.55 -8.25 8.23
CA ARG A 334 26.34 -8.14 7.01
C ARG A 334 27.49 -9.14 6.98
N ALA A 335 28.19 -9.33 8.10
CA ALA A 335 29.25 -10.33 8.24
C ALA A 335 28.72 -11.74 7.95
N LYS A 336 27.57 -12.12 8.51
CA LYS A 336 26.91 -13.41 8.26
C LYS A 336 26.52 -13.64 6.80
N LEU A 337 26.16 -12.58 6.08
CA LEU A 337 25.83 -12.66 4.65
C LEU A 337 27.08 -12.85 3.80
N ASN A 338 28.15 -12.13 4.14
CA ASN A 338 29.44 -12.23 3.45
C ASN A 338 30.08 -13.61 3.65
N THR A 339 30.01 -14.19 4.86
CA THR A 339 30.54 -15.55 5.11
C THR A 339 29.76 -16.61 4.34
N ARG A 340 28.43 -16.50 4.26
CA ARG A 340 27.59 -17.38 3.42
C ARG A 340 27.93 -17.26 1.93
N ALA A 341 28.19 -16.05 1.43
CA ALA A 341 28.59 -15.84 0.04
C ALA A 341 30.00 -16.38 -0.26
N CYS A 342 30.90 -16.41 0.73
CA CYS A 342 32.25 -16.94 0.56
C CYS A 342 32.30 -18.47 0.60
N GLY A 343 31.50 -19.12 1.47
CA GLY A 343 31.41 -20.59 1.55
C GLY A 343 30.73 -21.26 0.35
N LEU A 344 29.96 -20.50 -0.45
CA LEU A 344 29.36 -20.96 -1.71
C LEU A 344 30.33 -20.92 -2.91
N LYS A 345 31.55 -20.41 -2.73
CA LYS A 345 32.60 -20.37 -3.78
C LYS A 345 33.66 -21.47 -3.64
N SER A 346 33.55 -22.34 -2.64
CA SER A 346 34.56 -23.36 -2.32
C SER A 346 34.04 -24.81 -2.44
N LEU A 347 33.06 -25.06 -3.31
CA LEU A 347 32.59 -26.40 -3.66
C LEU A 347 32.53 -26.56 -5.18
#